data_AF-M0N9F0-F1
#
_entry.id   AF-M0N9F0-F1
#
_cell.length_a   1.000
_cell.length_b   1.000
_cell.length_c   1.000
_cell.angle_alpha   90.00
_cell.angle_beta   90.00
_cell.angle_gamma   90.00
#
_symmetry.space_group_name_H-M   'P 1'
#
loop_
_entity.id
_entity.type
_entity.pdbx_description
1 polymer ?
#
loop_
_entity_poly.entity_id
_entity_poly.type
_entity_poly.pdbx_seq_one_letter_code
_entity_poly.pdbx_strand_id
1 'polypeptide(L)'
;MGAQARIGTDGGTDEDSEGAASGERILDALPPEKLLDTNDVSRIRAGIHCMRSIETVKQYVAYENSNEQRDHILRLLQQRATELRKSSD
;
A
#
# COMPACT_ATOMS: atom_id res chain seq x y z
N MET A 1 22.90 55.56 17.56
CA MET A 1 22.71 54.34 16.74
C MET A 1 22.56 53.15 17.67
N GLY A 2 21.49 52.36 17.52
CA GLY A 2 21.27 51.15 18.31
C GLY A 2 19.81 50.73 18.28
N ALA A 3 19.30 50.41 17.09
CA ALA A 3 17.96 49.86 16.91
C ALA A 3 17.88 48.47 17.56
N GLN A 4 16.87 48.22 18.37
CA GLN A 4 16.54 46.86 18.81
C GLN A 4 15.19 46.47 18.21
N ALA A 5 15.25 45.39 17.44
CA ALA A 5 14.18 44.85 16.64
C ALA A 5 13.30 43.90 17.47
N ARG A 6 11.99 44.14 17.38
CA ARG A 6 10.86 43.22 17.44
C ARG A 6 11.19 41.75 17.07
N ILE A 7 10.83 40.82 17.95
CA ILE A 7 10.53 39.43 17.59
C ILE A 7 9.16 39.11 18.17
N GLY A 8 8.15 39.09 17.28
CA GLY A 8 6.92 38.35 17.52
C GLY A 8 7.21 36.88 17.28
N THR A 9 6.73 36.03 18.17
CA THR A 9 6.64 34.59 17.92
C THR A 9 5.15 34.27 17.83
N ASP A 10 4.56 34.56 16.68
CA ASP A 10 3.44 33.79 16.16
C ASP A 10 4.02 32.49 15.60
N GLY A 11 3.61 31.38 16.19
CA GLY A 11 4.06 30.06 15.80
C GLY A 11 3.09 29.04 16.35
N GLY A 12 1.83 29.16 15.93
CA GLY A 12 0.92 28.03 15.99
C GLY A 12 1.47 26.96 15.07
N THR A 13 2.01 25.90 15.65
CA THR A 13 2.16 24.63 14.97
C THR A 13 0.90 23.82 15.26
N ASP A 14 -0.14 24.12 14.50
CA ASP A 14 -1.08 23.08 14.05
C ASP A 14 -0.27 22.13 13.17
N GLU A 15 0.47 21.23 13.81
CA GLU A 15 1.07 20.08 13.13
C GLU A 15 0.27 18.85 13.53
N ASP A 16 -0.93 18.75 12.94
CA ASP A 16 -1.50 17.49 12.49
C ASP A 16 -0.46 16.80 11.58
N SER A 17 0.57 16.24 12.22
CA SER A 17 1.56 15.38 11.60
C SER A 17 0.89 14.05 11.31
N GLU A 18 0.08 14.01 10.25
CA GLU A 18 -0.30 12.76 9.57
C GLU A 18 0.92 12.21 8.79
N GLY A 19 1.98 11.89 9.54
CA GLY A 19 3.23 11.31 9.05
C GLY A 19 3.21 9.79 8.89
N ALA A 20 2.04 9.18 8.70
CA ALA A 20 1.90 7.73 8.46
C ALA A 20 1.54 7.38 7.00
N ALA A 21 1.83 8.26 6.05
CA ALA A 21 1.83 7.92 4.63
C ALA A 21 3.21 7.38 4.22
N SER A 22 3.59 6.15 4.60
CA SER A 22 4.90 5.64 4.16
C SER A 22 4.99 4.14 3.81
N GLY A 23 3.93 3.36 3.98
CA GLY A 23 3.89 1.98 3.46
C GLY A 23 2.50 1.50 3.11
N GLU A 24 1.49 1.95 3.85
CA GLU A 24 0.15 1.36 3.84
C GLU A 24 -0.73 1.83 2.68
N ARG A 25 -0.63 3.11 2.28
CA ARG A 25 -1.32 3.62 1.08
C ARG A 25 -0.59 3.29 -0.23
N ILE A 26 0.71 2.98 -0.16
CA ILE A 26 1.52 2.78 -1.37
C ILE A 26 1.08 1.50 -2.10
N LEU A 27 0.71 0.45 -1.37
CA LEU A 27 0.34 -0.83 -1.98
C LEU A 27 -1.10 -0.87 -2.46
N ASP A 28 -2.03 -0.16 -1.80
CA ASP A 28 -3.38 0.05 -2.35
C ASP A 28 -3.35 0.95 -3.61
N ALA A 29 -2.31 1.76 -3.77
CA ALA A 29 -2.06 2.55 -4.97
C ALA A 29 -1.08 1.91 -5.96
N LEU A 30 -0.47 0.75 -5.63
CA LEU A 30 0.48 0.07 -6.50
C LEU A 30 -0.31 -0.74 -7.54
N PRO A 31 -0.16 -0.48 -8.85
CA PRO A 31 -0.90 -1.21 -9.85
C PRO A 31 -0.30 -2.62 -10.04
N PRO A 32 -1.11 -3.59 -10.52
CA PRO A 32 -0.70 -4.98 -10.59
C PRO A 32 0.53 -5.21 -11.46
N GLU A 33 0.68 -4.47 -12.56
CA GLU A 33 1.85 -4.57 -13.43
C GLU A 33 3.15 -4.20 -12.72
N LYS A 34 3.14 -3.44 -11.61
CA LYS A 34 4.37 -3.05 -10.90
C LYS A 34 4.82 -4.08 -9.87
N LEU A 35 3.88 -4.75 -9.22
CA LEU A 35 4.22 -5.81 -8.26
C LEU A 35 4.51 -7.13 -8.99
N LEU A 36 3.79 -7.40 -10.07
CA LEU A 36 3.82 -8.66 -10.79
C LEU A 36 4.84 -8.70 -11.95
N ASP A 37 5.56 -7.59 -12.21
CA ASP A 37 6.66 -7.47 -13.19
C ASP A 37 7.88 -8.37 -12.90
N THR A 38 7.86 -9.08 -11.77
CA THR A 38 8.97 -9.93 -11.34
C THR A 38 8.51 -11.37 -11.18
N ASN A 39 9.47 -12.29 -11.30
CA ASN A 39 9.29 -13.69 -10.93
C ASN A 39 9.81 -13.99 -9.51
N ASP A 40 10.24 -12.97 -8.76
CA ASP A 40 10.60 -13.11 -7.36
C ASP A 40 9.34 -13.30 -6.49
N VAL A 41 9.04 -14.57 -6.24
CA VAL A 41 7.89 -15.01 -5.43
C VAL A 41 7.93 -14.40 -4.02
N SER A 42 9.11 -14.16 -3.44
CA SER A 42 9.20 -13.60 -2.09
C SER A 42 8.72 -12.15 -2.07
N ARG A 43 9.11 -11.37 -3.08
CA ARG A 43 8.70 -9.97 -3.23
C ARG A 43 7.19 -9.86 -3.52
N ILE A 44 6.69 -10.71 -4.42
CA ILE A 44 5.26 -10.75 -4.73
C ILE A 44 4.45 -11.12 -3.49
N ARG A 45 4.85 -12.18 -2.78
CA ARG A 45 4.19 -12.63 -1.55
C ARG A 45 4.16 -11.54 -0.48
N ALA A 46 5.25 -10.80 -0.29
CA ALA A 46 5.30 -9.69 0.64
C ALA A 46 4.30 -8.58 0.26
N GLY A 47 4.23 -8.21 -1.02
CA GLY A 47 3.24 -7.24 -1.50
C GLY A 47 1.80 -7.71 -1.32
N ILE A 48 1.49 -8.97 -1.65
CA ILE A 48 0.17 -9.57 -1.45
C ILE A 48 -0.24 -9.54 0.03
N HIS A 49 0.67 -9.91 0.94
CA HIS A 49 0.39 -9.92 2.39
C HIS A 49 0.04 -8.52 2.92
N CYS A 50 0.55 -7.47 2.30
CA CYS A 50 0.27 -6.11 2.69
C CYS A 50 -1.02 -5.54 2.08
N MET A 51 -1.68 -6.22 1.15
CA MET A 51 -2.99 -5.80 0.60
C MET A 51 -4.06 -5.82 1.68
N ARG A 52 -4.85 -4.75 1.81
CA ARG A 52 -5.89 -4.63 2.85
C ARG A 52 -7.31 -4.60 2.32
N SER A 53 -7.49 -4.43 1.01
CA SER A 53 -8.80 -4.45 0.37
C SER A 53 -9.00 -5.70 -0.48
N ILE A 54 -10.20 -6.30 -0.37
CA ILE A 54 -10.63 -7.38 -1.25
C ILE A 54 -10.73 -6.90 -2.71
N GLU A 55 -11.05 -5.61 -2.93
CA GLU A 55 -11.11 -5.04 -4.28
C GLU A 55 -9.73 -5.01 -4.94
N THR A 56 -8.70 -4.60 -4.20
CA THR A 56 -7.31 -4.61 -4.65
C THR A 56 -6.85 -6.03 -4.98
N VAL A 57 -7.17 -7.02 -4.14
CA VAL A 57 -6.87 -8.44 -4.45
C VAL A 57 -7.57 -8.89 -5.74
N LYS A 58 -8.83 -8.52 -5.97
CA LYS A 58 -9.57 -8.87 -7.19
C LYS A 58 -8.93 -8.28 -8.45
N GLN A 59 -8.47 -7.03 -8.40
CA GLN A 59 -7.78 -6.40 -9.52
C GLN A 59 -6.52 -7.18 -9.91
N TYR A 60 -5.74 -7.60 -8.91
CA TYR A 60 -4.55 -8.40 -9.12
C TYR A 60 -4.85 -9.80 -9.66
N VAL A 61 -5.93 -10.43 -9.21
CA VAL A 61 -6.40 -11.73 -9.77
C VAL A 61 -6.80 -11.57 -11.23
N ALA A 62 -7.51 -10.49 -11.59
CA ALA A 62 -7.90 -10.24 -12.97
C ALA A 62 -6.67 -10.03 -13.87
N TYR A 63 -5.71 -9.22 -13.41
CA TYR A 63 -4.46 -9.00 -14.14
C TYR A 63 -3.69 -10.31 -14.34
N GLU A 64 -3.44 -11.09 -13.28
CA GLU A 64 -2.69 -12.35 -13.40
C GLU A 64 -3.39 -13.35 -14.33
N ASN A 65 -4.74 -13.43 -14.29
CA ASN A 65 -5.51 -14.29 -15.20
C ASN A 65 -5.47 -13.87 -16.67
N SER A 66 -5.27 -12.58 -16.96
CA SER A 66 -5.16 -12.07 -18.34
C SER A 66 -3.73 -12.08 -18.90
N ASN A 67 -2.73 -12.32 -18.04
CA ASN A 67 -1.32 -12.31 -18.42
C ASN A 67 -0.72 -13.72 -18.32
N GLU A 68 0.13 -13.97 -17.32
CA GLU A 68 0.93 -15.19 -17.21
C GLU A 68 0.18 -16.38 -16.59
N GLN A 69 -0.94 -16.14 -15.92
CA GLN A 69 -1.78 -17.17 -15.27
C GLN A 69 -0.99 -18.08 -14.32
N ARG A 70 -0.08 -17.53 -13.52
CA ARG A 70 0.76 -18.31 -12.61
C ARG A 70 -0.08 -18.86 -11.46
N ASP A 71 -0.32 -20.17 -11.47
CA ASP A 71 -1.13 -20.87 -10.45
C ASP A 71 -0.70 -20.61 -9.00
N HIS A 72 0.61 -20.48 -8.76
CA HIS A 72 1.12 -20.24 -7.41
C HIS A 72 0.82 -18.81 -6.93
N ILE A 73 0.82 -17.81 -7.82
CA ILE A 73 0.45 -16.43 -7.50
C ILE A 73 -1.06 -16.32 -7.29
N LEU A 74 -1.87 -16.95 -8.15
CA LEU A 74 -3.32 -17.00 -8.01
C LEU A 74 -3.76 -17.61 -6.67
N ARG A 75 -3.09 -18.69 -6.23
CA ARG A 75 -3.34 -19.29 -4.91
C ARG A 75 -3.00 -18.33 -3.76
N LEU A 76 -1.89 -17.59 -3.83
CA LEU A 76 -1.52 -16.59 -2.82
C LEU A 76 -2.58 -15.47 -2.73
N LEU A 77 -3.04 -14.98 -3.87
CA LEU A 77 -4.10 -13.96 -3.93
C LEU A 77 -5.42 -14.48 -3.35
N GLN A 78 -5.81 -15.71 -3.68
CA GLN A 78 -7.02 -16.33 -3.14
C GLN A 78 -6.94 -16.53 -1.62
N GLN A 79 -5.77 -16.97 -1.11
CA GLN A 79 -5.54 -17.07 0.32
C GLN A 79 -5.72 -15.71 0.99
N ARG A 80 -5.12 -14.66 0.42
CA ARG A 80 -5.25 -13.30 0.97
C ARG A 80 -6.69 -12.81 0.98
N ALA A 81 -7.45 -13.01 -0.09
CA ALA A 81 -8.87 -12.66 -0.12
C ALA A 81 -9.68 -13.38 0.97
N THR A 82 -9.32 -14.63 1.28
CA THR A 82 -9.97 -15.42 2.33
C THR A 82 -9.65 -14.89 3.73
N GLU A 83 -8.39 -14.52 3.99
CA GLU A 83 -7.97 -13.87 5.23
C GLU A 83 -8.73 -12.56 5.46
N LEU A 84 -8.82 -11.70 4.43
CA LEU A 84 -9.51 -10.42 4.52
C LEU A 84 -11.00 -10.57 4.85
N ARG A 85 -11.68 -11.56 4.23
CA ARG A 85 -13.08 -11.87 4.54
C ARG A 85 -13.28 -12.32 5.97
N LYS A 86 -12.37 -13.16 6.50
CA LYS A 86 -12.42 -13.62 7.89
C LYS A 86 -12.15 -12.50 8.89
N SER A 87 -11.32 -11.52 8.53
CA SER A 87 -11.00 -10.39 9.41
C SER A 87 -12.07 -9.29 9.43
N SER A 88 -13.04 -9.32 8.52
CA SER A 88 -14.17 -8.36 8.47
C SER A 88 -15.45 -8.90 9.11
N ASP A 89 -15.42 -10.13 9.65
CA ASP A 89 -16.54 -10.79 10.33
C ASP A 89 -16.35 -10.73 11.87
#